data_AF-A0A0A0LBN1-F1
#
_entry.id   AF-A0A0A0LBN1-F1
#
_cell.length_a   1.000
_cell.length_b   1.000
_cell.length_c   1.000
_cell.angle_alpha   90.00
_cell.angle_beta   90.00
_cell.angle_gamma   90.00
#
_symmetry.space_group_name_H-M   'P 1'
#
loop_
_entity.id
_entity.type
_entity.pdbx_description
1 polymer ?
#
loop_
_entity_poly.entity_id
_entity_poly.type
_entity_poly.pdbx_seq_one_letter_code
_entity_poly.pdbx_strand_id
1 'polypeptide(L)'
;MLLANQLRYFGRPDSRFVFSVLNSSSFWSLSTIVASPPTPEFPINERARRRLFSLSFASGMDASPTCSLVLSGKTAVENETAKLLKRNDTLKLPDDTEISVLLHSEKDKPLEENGFRIDLYLNALSTDTFGRFLIWSPRVPSTQDVISHNFSNLPLGAVCVADVQFKGRGRSKNLWESPPGCLMFSFTIQMEDGRIVPLLQYVISLAITEAIKDICDKEGLPYIDLKIKWPNDLYVNDLKVGGVLCTSTYRLKKFNVTAGIGLNVDNDKPSTCLNEALTNLSSTPYKFRKEDILAFFFNKFERLYDVFINQGIYMPIQCLPHDKTLSHTCLNLELLLQSNLTNALEMVLNYEKFKQQAPSTKRI
;
A
#
# COMPACT_ATOMS: atom_id res chain seq x y z
N MET A 1 25.34 -62.73 8.36
CA MET A 1 24.16 -62.32 9.15
C MET A 1 23.52 -61.16 8.38
N LEU A 2 22.41 -61.48 7.70
CA LEU A 2 21.38 -60.68 7.01
C LEU A 2 21.66 -59.22 6.56
N LEU A 3 21.28 -58.77 5.36
CA LEU A 3 20.92 -59.39 4.07
C LEU A 3 20.96 -58.24 3.05
N ALA A 4 21.70 -58.44 1.96
CA ALA A 4 21.75 -57.59 0.79
C ALA A 4 20.87 -58.19 -0.32
N ASN A 5 20.31 -57.37 -1.21
CA ASN A 5 19.87 -57.72 -2.57
C ASN A 5 19.84 -56.40 -3.36
N GLN A 6 20.85 -56.06 -4.17
CA GLN A 6 21.01 -56.40 -5.61
C GLN A 6 19.73 -56.23 -6.45
N LEU A 7 19.80 -55.35 -7.47
CA LEU A 7 19.92 -55.78 -8.89
C LEU A 7 20.07 -54.56 -9.84
N ARG A 8 21.03 -54.67 -10.78
CA ARG A 8 21.06 -53.96 -12.07
C ARG A 8 20.35 -54.85 -13.11
N TYR A 9 19.75 -54.30 -14.17
CA TYR A 9 20.01 -54.63 -15.60
C TYR A 9 19.04 -53.91 -16.57
N PHE A 10 19.64 -53.28 -17.59
CA PHE A 10 19.30 -53.03 -19.03
C PHE A 10 17.86 -53.08 -19.63
N GLY A 11 17.62 -52.16 -20.59
CA GLY A 11 16.88 -52.46 -21.85
C GLY A 11 15.88 -51.39 -22.37
N ARG A 12 16.17 -50.73 -23.52
CA ARG A 12 15.21 -50.01 -24.42
C ARG A 12 14.42 -51.03 -25.31
N PRO A 13 13.57 -50.67 -26.30
CA PRO A 13 12.60 -49.56 -26.57
C PRO A 13 11.19 -50.10 -26.99
N ASP A 14 10.33 -49.23 -27.54
CA ASP A 14 9.13 -49.49 -28.38
C ASP A 14 7.77 -49.86 -27.73
N SER A 15 6.80 -48.94 -27.85
CA SER A 15 5.47 -49.25 -28.41
C SER A 15 4.78 -47.98 -28.92
N ARG A 16 4.46 -48.00 -30.21
CA ARG A 16 3.74 -47.00 -31.01
C ARG A 16 2.24 -46.98 -30.68
N PHE A 17 1.56 -46.02 -31.34
CA PHE A 17 0.14 -45.88 -31.68
C PHE A 17 -0.57 -44.74 -30.93
N VAL A 18 -0.68 -43.56 -31.57
CA VAL A 18 -1.77 -43.11 -32.47
C VAL A 18 -3.06 -42.89 -31.69
N PHE A 19 -3.44 -41.62 -31.52
CA PHE A 19 -4.84 -41.24 -31.46
C PHE A 19 -5.16 -40.30 -32.63
N SER A 20 -6.21 -40.69 -33.32
CA SER A 20 -6.73 -40.20 -34.58
C SER A 20 -7.60 -38.96 -34.39
N VAL A 21 -7.47 -38.04 -35.33
CA VAL A 21 -8.55 -37.15 -35.78
C VAL A 21 -9.72 -38.01 -36.26
N LEU A 22 -10.93 -37.73 -35.79
CA LEU A 22 -12.25 -37.83 -36.47
C LEU A 22 -13.26 -37.21 -35.47
N ASN A 23 -13.74 -35.99 -35.66
CA ASN A 23 -14.82 -35.58 -36.57
C ASN A 23 -16.16 -36.27 -36.24
N SER A 24 -17.05 -35.53 -35.59
CA SER A 24 -18.50 -35.79 -35.66
C SER A 24 -19.27 -34.48 -35.59
N SER A 25 -19.75 -34.10 -36.77
CA SER A 25 -20.74 -33.08 -37.08
C SER A 25 -22.15 -33.46 -36.61
N SER A 26 -22.92 -32.49 -36.10
CA SER A 26 -24.34 -32.28 -36.43
C SER A 26 -24.80 -30.97 -35.77
N PHE A 27 -24.97 -29.89 -36.54
CA PHE A 27 -26.23 -29.45 -37.16
C PHE A 27 -27.30 -29.02 -36.15
N TRP A 28 -27.47 -27.70 -36.00
CA TRP A 28 -28.79 -27.06 -35.93
C TRP A 28 -28.75 -25.65 -36.54
N SER A 29 -29.45 -25.53 -37.67
CA SER A 29 -30.30 -24.42 -38.12
C SER A 29 -29.81 -22.96 -38.03
N LEU A 30 -29.43 -22.44 -39.20
CA LEU A 30 -29.39 -21.02 -39.53
C LEU A 30 -30.80 -20.40 -39.51
N SER A 31 -31.06 -19.47 -38.60
CA SER A 31 -32.12 -18.47 -38.72
C SER A 31 -31.49 -17.16 -39.21
N THR A 32 -31.86 -16.80 -40.43
CA THR A 32 -31.60 -15.53 -41.10
C THR A 32 -32.09 -14.37 -40.25
N ILE A 33 -31.17 -13.57 -39.69
CA ILE A 33 -31.48 -12.23 -39.18
C ILE A 33 -30.92 -11.22 -40.17
N VAL A 34 -31.87 -10.48 -40.75
CA VAL A 34 -31.68 -9.38 -41.69
C VAL A 34 -30.81 -8.29 -41.05
N ALA A 35 -29.69 -7.98 -41.69
CA ALA A 35 -28.84 -6.85 -41.34
C ALA A 35 -29.61 -5.54 -41.55
N SER A 36 -29.80 -4.78 -40.47
CA SER A 36 -30.30 -3.41 -40.53
C SER A 36 -29.14 -2.45 -40.84
N PRO A 37 -29.35 -1.37 -41.61
CA PRO A 37 -28.29 -0.48 -42.05
C PRO A 37 -27.69 0.34 -40.90
N PRO A 38 -26.42 0.79 -41.03
CA PRO A 38 -25.74 1.56 -40.00
C PRO A 38 -26.41 2.93 -39.81
N THR A 39 -26.74 3.26 -38.56
CA THR A 39 -27.16 4.60 -38.15
C THR A 39 -25.99 5.57 -38.24
N PRO A 40 -26.20 6.82 -38.70
CA PRO A 40 -25.12 7.77 -38.91
C PRO A 40 -24.48 8.22 -37.58
N GLU A 41 -23.17 8.07 -37.49
CA GLU A 41 -22.32 8.66 -36.45
C GLU A 41 -22.32 10.19 -36.59
N PHE A 42 -22.88 10.88 -35.60
CA PHE A 42 -22.68 12.32 -35.43
C PHE A 42 -21.37 12.56 -34.66
N PRO A 43 -20.48 13.45 -35.12
CA PRO A 43 -19.22 13.71 -34.44
C PRO A 43 -19.48 14.45 -33.12
N ILE A 44 -19.30 13.75 -31.99
CA ILE A 44 -19.35 14.36 -30.66
C ILE A 44 -18.06 15.14 -30.45
N ASN A 45 -18.19 16.45 -30.53
CA ASN A 45 -17.16 17.45 -30.30
C ASN A 45 -16.49 17.25 -28.91
N GLU A 46 -15.18 16.95 -28.89
CA GLU A 46 -14.35 16.75 -27.69
C GLU A 46 -14.35 17.95 -26.71
N ARG A 47 -14.89 19.11 -27.10
CA ARG A 47 -15.13 20.26 -26.22
C ARG A 47 -16.30 20.09 -25.24
N ALA A 48 -17.21 19.14 -25.45
CA ALA A 48 -18.41 18.98 -24.60
C ALA A 48 -18.19 18.15 -23.33
N ARG A 49 -17.15 17.29 -23.28
CA ARG A 49 -16.78 16.54 -22.05
C ARG A 49 -16.05 17.40 -21.00
N ARG A 50 -15.58 18.60 -21.35
CA ARG A 50 -14.84 19.50 -20.44
C ARG A 50 -15.72 20.56 -19.74
N ARG A 51 -17.05 20.48 -19.82
CA ARG A 51 -17.96 21.52 -19.28
C ARG A 51 -19.04 21.04 -18.30
N LEU A 52 -18.91 19.84 -17.72
CA LEU A 52 -19.78 19.39 -16.62
C LEU A 52 -19.13 19.38 -15.24
N PHE A 53 -17.92 19.94 -15.11
CA PHE A 53 -17.35 20.35 -13.82
C PHE A 53 -17.16 21.87 -13.82
N SER A 54 -18.27 22.59 -13.71
CA SER A 54 -18.26 23.99 -13.30
C SER A 54 -19.43 24.20 -12.34
N LEU A 55 -19.27 23.71 -11.12
CA LEU A 55 -19.98 24.27 -9.99
C LEU A 55 -19.28 25.59 -9.65
N SER A 56 -20.09 26.64 -9.68
CA SER A 56 -19.75 28.04 -9.49
C SER A 56 -18.99 28.31 -8.19
N PHE A 57 -17.73 28.72 -8.31
CA PHE A 57 -17.13 29.69 -7.39
C PHE A 57 -16.92 30.98 -8.18
N ALA A 58 -17.89 31.89 -8.06
CA ALA A 58 -17.74 33.25 -8.54
C ALA A 58 -17.09 34.09 -7.42
N SER A 59 -16.05 34.81 -7.84
CA SER A 59 -15.35 35.92 -7.20
C SER A 59 -14.60 35.67 -5.89
N GLY A 60 -13.28 35.59 -6.00
CA GLY A 60 -12.32 35.79 -4.91
C GLY A 60 -10.91 35.35 -5.33
N MET A 61 -10.13 36.30 -5.86
CA MET A 61 -8.66 36.34 -6.06
C MET A 61 -7.88 35.01 -6.15
N ASP A 62 -7.09 34.87 -7.23
CA ASP A 62 -6.08 33.83 -7.46
C ASP A 62 -5.05 33.72 -6.30
N ALA A 63 -5.45 33.09 -5.20
CA ALA A 63 -4.55 32.58 -4.18
C ALA A 63 -4.20 31.13 -4.54
N SER A 64 -2.90 30.81 -4.57
CA SER A 64 -2.49 29.41 -4.59
C SER A 64 -3.17 28.69 -3.43
N PRO A 65 -3.83 27.54 -3.63
CA PRO A 65 -4.69 26.96 -2.61
C PRO A 65 -3.87 26.59 -1.37
N THR A 66 -4.06 27.33 -0.28
CA THR A 66 -3.43 27.09 1.02
C THR A 66 -3.74 25.67 1.50
N CYS A 67 -2.72 24.91 1.86
CA CYS A 67 -2.88 23.53 2.35
C CYS A 67 -3.14 23.53 3.86
N SER A 68 -4.27 22.99 4.30
CA SER A 68 -4.57 22.87 5.73
C SER A 68 -3.94 21.62 6.33
N LEU A 69 -3.17 21.75 7.39
CA LEU A 69 -2.61 20.66 8.19
C LEU A 69 -3.25 20.67 9.59
N VAL A 70 -4.01 19.64 9.91
CA VAL A 70 -4.69 19.51 11.20
C VAL A 70 -3.91 18.54 12.08
N LEU A 71 -3.42 19.04 13.21
CA LEU A 71 -2.61 18.29 14.15
C LEU A 71 -3.48 17.73 15.27
N SER A 72 -3.25 16.46 15.61
CA SER A 72 -3.91 15.79 16.72
C SER A 72 -2.99 14.75 17.37
N GLY A 73 -3.09 14.61 18.69
CA GLY A 73 -2.32 13.65 19.47
C GLY A 73 -3.19 12.62 20.16
N LYS A 74 -2.69 11.38 20.27
CA LYS A 74 -3.33 10.28 21.02
C LYS A 74 -3.48 10.60 22.51
N THR A 75 -2.51 11.30 23.11
CA THR A 75 -2.57 11.72 24.53
C THR A 75 -2.27 13.21 24.69
N ALA A 76 -2.35 13.70 25.93
CA ALA A 76 -1.99 15.07 26.26
C ALA A 76 -0.56 15.44 25.82
N VAL A 77 0.39 14.49 25.86
CA VAL A 77 1.79 14.74 25.47
C VAL A 77 1.89 15.08 23.98
N GLU A 78 1.29 14.26 23.11
CA GLU A 78 1.30 14.55 21.66
C GLU A 78 0.49 15.81 21.33
N ASN A 79 -0.58 16.09 22.08
CA ASN A 79 -1.36 17.33 21.90
C ASN A 79 -0.57 18.60 22.29
N GLU A 80 0.27 18.54 23.33
CA GLU A 80 1.19 19.64 23.63
C GLU A 80 2.25 19.82 22.54
N THR A 81 2.74 18.72 21.96
CA THR A 81 3.64 18.79 20.79
C THR A 81 2.94 19.48 19.60
N ALA A 82 1.66 19.19 19.36
CA ALA A 82 0.87 19.83 18.30
C ALA A 82 0.74 21.34 18.52
N LYS A 83 0.46 21.77 19.76
CA LYS A 83 0.40 23.20 20.13
C LYS A 83 1.74 23.91 19.90
N LEU A 84 2.85 23.27 20.29
CA LEU A 84 4.19 23.81 20.08
C LEU A 84 4.52 23.97 18.60
N LEU A 85 4.21 22.98 17.76
CA LEU A 85 4.45 23.04 16.32
C LEU A 85 3.63 24.13 15.65
N LYS A 86 2.35 24.29 16.03
CA LYS A 86 1.50 25.38 15.55
C LYS A 86 2.05 26.75 15.96
N ARG A 87 2.44 26.91 17.23
CA ARG A 87 2.93 28.19 17.76
C ARG A 87 4.26 28.62 17.13
N ASN A 88 5.15 27.66 16.91
CA ASN A 88 6.49 27.94 16.39
C ASN A 88 6.53 28.08 14.86
N ASP A 89 5.42 27.80 14.16
CA ASP A 89 5.28 27.87 12.71
C ASP A 89 6.41 27.13 11.94
N THR A 90 6.74 25.93 12.42
CA THR A 90 7.91 25.18 11.95
C THR A 90 7.64 24.26 10.77
N LEU A 91 6.36 24.00 10.46
CA LEU A 91 5.98 23.08 9.40
C LEU A 91 6.14 23.75 8.04
N LYS A 92 6.61 23.00 7.04
CA LYS A 92 6.85 23.50 5.68
C LYS A 92 6.46 22.46 4.64
N LEU A 93 6.09 22.93 3.46
CA LEU A 93 5.87 22.11 2.27
C LEU A 93 6.85 22.53 1.16
N PRO A 94 7.06 21.68 0.13
CA PRO A 94 7.85 22.05 -1.04
C PRO A 94 7.28 23.27 -1.78
N ASP A 95 8.11 23.89 -2.62
CA ASP A 95 7.74 24.99 -3.52
C ASP A 95 7.14 26.21 -2.81
N ASP A 96 7.51 26.45 -1.54
CA ASP A 96 6.95 27.49 -0.67
C ASP A 96 5.41 27.47 -0.62
N THR A 97 4.82 26.27 -0.74
CA THR A 97 3.37 26.08 -0.66
C THR A 97 2.87 26.60 0.69
N GLU A 98 1.96 27.57 0.64
CA GLU A 98 1.37 28.16 1.85
C GLU A 98 0.60 27.09 2.64
N ILE A 99 0.81 27.06 3.94
CA ILE A 99 0.13 26.13 4.85
C ILE A 99 -0.64 26.88 5.93
N SER A 100 -1.76 26.29 6.33
CA SER A 100 -2.52 26.69 7.52
C SER A 100 -2.49 25.55 8.51
N VAL A 101 -1.93 25.78 9.70
CA VAL A 101 -1.82 24.77 10.76
C VAL A 101 -2.95 24.96 11.77
N LEU A 102 -3.75 23.92 11.97
CA LEU A 102 -4.90 23.90 12.86
C LEU A 102 -4.73 22.79 13.90
N LEU A 103 -5.28 22.96 15.11
CA LEU A 103 -5.40 21.86 16.06
C LEU A 103 -6.79 21.21 15.91
N HIS A 104 -6.84 19.88 16.02
CA HIS A 104 -8.13 19.16 16.02
C HIS A 104 -9.06 19.65 17.14
N SER A 105 -8.51 19.99 18.31
CA SER A 105 -9.25 20.52 19.45
C SER A 105 -9.90 21.90 19.23
N GLU A 106 -9.49 22.63 18.20
CA GLU A 106 -10.02 23.97 17.88
C GLU A 106 -11.21 23.93 16.92
N LYS A 107 -11.62 22.74 16.45
CA LYS A 107 -12.71 22.62 15.49
C LYS A 107 -14.06 22.54 16.18
N ASP A 108 -14.83 23.62 16.05
CA ASP A 108 -16.22 23.72 16.52
C ASP A 108 -17.24 22.96 15.64
N LYS A 109 -16.83 22.51 14.43
CA LYS A 109 -17.69 21.79 13.49
C LYS A 109 -17.10 20.42 13.13
N PRO A 110 -17.94 19.37 13.02
CA PRO A 110 -17.49 18.09 12.51
C PRO A 110 -16.90 18.28 11.11
N LEU A 111 -15.79 17.58 10.84
CA LEU A 111 -15.20 17.46 9.52
C LEU A 111 -16.27 17.01 8.51
N GLU A 112 -16.15 17.42 7.25
CA GLU A 112 -17.02 16.94 6.17
C GLU A 112 -17.23 15.42 6.28
N GLU A 113 -18.48 14.94 6.11
CA GLU A 113 -18.86 13.53 6.33
C GLU A 113 -17.99 12.52 5.58
N ASN A 114 -17.30 12.95 4.52
CA ASN A 114 -16.49 12.12 3.63
C ASN A 114 -14.97 12.15 3.91
N GLY A 115 -14.50 12.97 4.87
CA GLY A 115 -13.09 13.08 5.24
C GLY A 115 -12.60 12.00 6.21
N PHE A 116 -11.29 11.91 6.43
CA PHE A 116 -10.72 11.03 7.44
C PHE A 116 -11.14 11.43 8.87
N ARG A 117 -11.66 10.48 9.64
CA ARG A 117 -12.18 10.70 11.00
C ARG A 117 -11.11 10.44 12.06
N ILE A 118 -10.45 11.51 12.47
CA ILE A 118 -9.34 11.52 13.43
C ILE A 118 -9.68 10.73 14.72
N ASP A 119 -10.85 10.97 15.31
CA ASP A 119 -11.22 10.36 16.60
C ASP A 119 -11.42 8.85 16.49
N LEU A 120 -11.97 8.36 15.38
CA LEU A 120 -12.12 6.90 15.17
C LEU A 120 -10.75 6.22 15.08
N TYR A 121 -9.83 6.81 14.33
CA TYR A 121 -8.47 6.30 14.21
C TYR A 121 -7.74 6.31 15.56
N LEU A 122 -7.72 7.47 16.23
CA LEU A 122 -7.01 7.59 17.50
C LEU A 122 -7.62 6.66 18.56
N ASN A 123 -8.95 6.47 18.61
CA ASN A 123 -9.57 5.55 19.57
C ASN A 123 -9.20 4.08 19.32
N ALA A 124 -9.06 3.66 18.06
CA ALA A 124 -8.66 2.30 17.71
C ALA A 124 -7.15 2.02 17.82
N LEU A 125 -6.32 3.07 17.91
CA LEU A 125 -4.86 2.97 18.04
C LEU A 125 -4.45 2.56 19.46
N SER A 126 -3.54 1.58 19.56
CA SER A 126 -3.06 0.99 20.82
C SER A 126 -1.52 0.96 20.95
N THR A 127 -0.82 1.65 20.07
CA THR A 127 0.64 1.69 20.02
C THR A 127 1.26 2.59 21.08
N ASP A 128 2.55 2.36 21.35
CA ASP A 128 3.39 3.16 22.25
C ASP A 128 4.20 4.24 21.51
N THR A 129 4.57 4.00 20.26
CA THR A 129 5.39 4.92 19.44
C THR A 129 4.69 5.32 18.15
N PHE A 130 4.27 4.35 17.34
CA PHE A 130 3.89 4.65 15.95
C PHE A 130 2.44 5.12 15.81
N GLY A 131 2.22 6.17 15.00
CA GLY A 131 0.90 6.66 14.63
C GLY A 131 0.22 7.58 15.65
N ARG A 132 0.86 7.84 16.80
CA ARG A 132 0.25 8.56 17.93
C ARG A 132 0.17 10.07 17.76
N PHE A 133 1.06 10.64 16.94
CA PHE A 133 0.99 12.03 16.50
C PHE A 133 0.49 12.05 15.05
N LEU A 134 -0.71 12.58 14.84
CA LEU A 134 -1.38 12.60 13.55
C LEU A 134 -1.37 14.02 12.95
N ILE A 135 -1.05 14.08 11.66
CA ILE A 135 -1.25 15.22 10.78
C ILE A 135 -2.27 14.79 9.74
N TRP A 136 -3.49 15.32 9.79
CA TRP A 136 -4.46 15.10 8.73
C TRP A 136 -4.54 16.31 7.80
N SER A 137 -4.69 16.07 6.50
CA SER A 137 -4.98 17.10 5.52
C SER A 137 -6.08 16.67 4.56
N PRO A 138 -7.12 17.49 4.31
CA PRO A 138 -8.08 17.19 3.26
C PRO A 138 -7.40 17.14 1.88
N ARG A 139 -6.36 17.97 1.68
CA ARG A 139 -5.66 18.04 0.40
C ARG A 139 -4.23 18.56 0.57
N VAL A 140 -3.26 17.82 0.04
CA VAL A 140 -1.82 18.12 0.18
C VAL A 140 -1.04 17.71 -1.09
N PRO A 141 0.16 18.26 -1.38
CA PRO A 141 0.96 17.77 -2.51
C PRO A 141 1.24 16.27 -2.39
N SER A 142 1.86 15.88 -1.29
CA SER A 142 2.11 14.49 -0.91
C SER A 142 2.35 14.39 0.60
N THR A 143 1.79 13.37 1.23
CA THR A 143 2.11 12.99 2.63
C THR A 143 3.59 12.67 2.79
N GLN A 144 4.24 12.11 1.76
CA GLN A 144 5.68 11.84 1.74
C GLN A 144 6.47 13.15 1.86
N ASP A 145 6.03 14.20 1.17
CA ASP A 145 6.67 15.51 1.18
C ASP A 145 6.45 16.21 2.53
N VAL A 146 5.24 16.11 3.12
CA VAL A 146 4.96 16.60 4.49
C VAL A 146 5.95 16.00 5.49
N ILE A 147 6.09 14.66 5.50
CA ILE A 147 6.94 14.01 6.49
C ILE A 147 8.42 14.28 6.23
N SER A 148 8.89 14.14 5.00
CA SER A 148 10.32 14.26 4.67
C SER A 148 10.88 15.67 4.92
N HIS A 149 10.10 16.72 4.63
CA HIS A 149 10.54 18.11 4.85
C HIS A 149 10.52 18.51 6.32
N ASN A 150 9.68 17.87 7.13
CA ASN A 150 9.48 18.20 8.53
C ASN A 150 10.06 17.17 9.49
N PHE A 151 10.79 16.16 9.00
CA PHE A 151 11.21 15.00 9.78
C PHE A 151 11.87 15.38 11.11
N SER A 152 12.75 16.39 11.12
CA SER A 152 13.46 16.83 12.33
C SER A 152 12.59 17.54 13.37
N ASN A 153 11.42 18.04 12.95
CA ASN A 153 10.48 18.76 13.79
C ASN A 153 9.36 17.82 14.29
N LEU A 154 9.21 16.65 13.68
CA LEU A 154 8.17 15.68 14.01
C LEU A 154 8.68 14.63 14.99
N PRO A 155 7.85 14.16 15.93
CA PRO A 155 8.21 13.02 16.76
C PRO A 155 8.40 11.76 15.91
N LEU A 156 9.15 10.79 16.44
CA LEU A 156 9.22 9.46 15.84
C LEU A 156 7.83 8.81 15.86
N GLY A 157 7.49 8.10 14.79
CA GLY A 157 6.16 7.53 14.61
C GLY A 157 5.09 8.54 14.22
N ALA A 158 5.39 9.82 14.04
CA ALA A 158 4.44 10.80 13.51
C ALA A 158 3.93 10.37 12.13
N VAL A 159 2.62 10.43 11.93
CA VAL A 159 1.96 10.06 10.67
C VAL A 159 1.23 11.25 10.06
N CYS A 160 1.38 11.42 8.75
CA CYS A 160 0.57 12.30 7.95
C CYS A 160 -0.40 11.49 7.08
N VAL A 161 -1.69 11.78 7.15
CA VAL A 161 -2.76 11.17 6.34
C VAL A 161 -3.39 12.25 5.48
N ALA A 162 -3.72 11.93 4.23
CA ALA A 162 -4.43 12.84 3.35
C ALA A 162 -5.65 12.20 2.69
N ASP A 163 -6.70 12.99 2.47
CA ASP A 163 -7.84 12.55 1.66
C ASP A 163 -7.54 12.66 0.16
N VAL A 164 -6.77 13.68 -0.26
CA VAL A 164 -6.33 13.86 -1.65
C VAL A 164 -4.86 14.27 -1.74
N GLN A 165 -4.10 13.64 -2.64
CA GLN A 165 -2.73 14.03 -3.00
C GLN A 165 -2.66 14.51 -4.45
N PHE A 166 -2.33 15.77 -4.69
CA PHE A 166 -2.27 16.29 -6.06
C PHE A 166 -0.89 16.21 -6.73
N LYS A 167 0.14 15.82 -5.97
CA LYS A 167 1.50 15.51 -6.44
C LYS A 167 1.97 14.18 -5.81
N GLY A 168 1.09 13.18 -5.76
CA GLY A 168 1.36 11.88 -5.13
C GLY A 168 2.63 11.20 -5.67
N ARG A 169 3.45 10.65 -4.77
CA ARG A 169 4.76 10.06 -5.09
C ARG A 169 4.67 8.55 -5.25
N GLY A 170 5.20 8.03 -6.35
CA GLY A 170 5.56 6.62 -6.51
C GLY A 170 7.08 6.44 -6.59
N ARG A 171 7.55 5.20 -6.78
CA ARG A 171 8.98 4.93 -6.99
C ARG A 171 9.47 5.54 -8.30
N SER A 172 10.74 5.94 -8.31
CA SER A 172 11.40 6.56 -9.47
C SER A 172 10.69 7.84 -9.93
N LYS A 173 10.04 7.83 -11.10
CA LYS A 173 9.29 8.98 -11.64
C LYS A 173 7.79 8.73 -11.71
N ASN A 174 7.31 7.62 -11.15
CA ASN A 174 5.89 7.29 -11.18
C ASN A 174 5.13 8.19 -10.20
N LEU A 175 3.93 8.58 -10.59
CA LEU A 175 3.00 9.30 -9.73
C LEU A 175 2.03 8.30 -9.09
N TRP A 176 1.61 8.59 -7.86
CA TRP A 176 0.50 7.89 -7.23
C TRP A 176 -0.77 8.70 -7.47
N GLU A 177 -1.72 8.13 -8.20
CA GLU A 177 -3.04 8.73 -8.39
C GLU A 177 -3.91 8.49 -7.15
N SER A 178 -4.64 9.53 -6.73
CA SER A 178 -5.43 9.52 -5.50
C SER A 178 -6.90 9.87 -5.73
N PRO A 179 -7.68 9.00 -6.39
CA PRO A 179 -9.13 9.18 -6.42
C PRO A 179 -9.69 9.18 -4.99
N PRO A 180 -10.83 9.87 -4.74
CA PRO A 180 -11.54 9.78 -3.46
C PRO A 180 -11.77 8.31 -3.08
N GLY A 181 -11.52 7.97 -1.80
CA GLY A 181 -11.62 6.60 -1.29
C GLY A 181 -10.28 5.88 -1.11
N CYS A 182 -9.15 6.46 -1.54
CA CYS A 182 -7.82 5.97 -1.18
C CYS A 182 -7.46 6.30 0.28
N LEU A 183 -6.78 5.39 0.96
CA LEU A 183 -6.01 5.65 2.19
C LEU A 183 -4.57 5.97 1.79
N MET A 184 -4.12 7.19 2.07
CA MET A 184 -2.75 7.62 1.79
C MET A 184 -2.14 8.22 3.04
N PHE A 185 -1.00 7.67 3.44
CA PHE A 185 -0.31 8.14 4.61
C PHE A 185 1.19 7.97 4.49
N SER A 186 1.94 8.78 5.22
CA SER A 186 3.38 8.62 5.39
C SER A 186 3.77 8.84 6.85
N PHE A 187 4.81 8.17 7.33
CA PHE A 187 5.23 8.30 8.73
C PHE A 187 6.76 8.26 8.93
N THR A 188 7.19 8.74 10.11
CA THR A 188 8.60 8.83 10.50
C THR A 188 9.09 7.53 11.16
N ILE A 189 10.23 7.03 10.71
CA ILE A 189 10.96 5.90 11.33
C ILE A 189 12.43 6.27 11.41
N GLN A 190 13.10 5.95 12.51
CA GLN A 190 14.54 6.16 12.65
C GLN A 190 15.24 4.83 12.92
N MET A 191 16.29 4.54 12.15
CA MET A 191 17.05 3.29 12.20
C MET A 191 18.54 3.58 12.28
N GLU A 192 19.32 2.69 12.89
CA GLU A 192 20.78 2.83 13.00
C GLU A 192 21.52 1.93 12.01
N ASP A 193 21.02 0.71 11.80
CA ASP A 193 21.63 -0.25 10.87
C ASP A 193 21.14 -0.05 9.42
N GLY A 194 22.00 0.55 8.60
CA GLY A 194 21.73 0.79 7.18
C GLY A 194 21.55 -0.48 6.34
N ARG A 195 22.02 -1.64 6.80
CA ARG A 195 21.91 -2.91 6.06
C ARG A 195 20.46 -3.39 5.97
N ILE A 196 19.67 -3.08 6.99
CA ILE A 196 18.27 -3.53 7.10
C ILE A 196 17.27 -2.47 6.63
N VAL A 197 17.67 -1.20 6.46
CA VAL A 197 16.78 -0.13 5.94
C VAL A 197 16.05 -0.53 4.64
N PRO A 198 16.70 -1.15 3.63
CA PRO A 198 15.99 -1.58 2.41
C PRO A 198 14.95 -2.68 2.65
N LEU A 199 15.03 -3.41 3.76
CA LEU A 199 14.11 -4.48 4.12
C LEU A 199 12.82 -3.96 4.79
N LEU A 200 12.81 -2.72 5.25
CA LEU A 200 11.69 -2.13 5.99
C LEU A 200 10.39 -2.12 5.17
N GLN A 201 10.47 -1.95 3.85
CA GLN A 201 9.30 -2.00 2.97
C GLN A 201 8.57 -3.35 3.03
N TYR A 202 9.28 -4.45 3.34
CA TYR A 202 8.68 -5.78 3.50
C TYR A 202 7.89 -5.86 4.80
N VAL A 203 8.45 -5.32 5.88
CA VAL A 203 7.78 -5.25 7.19
C VAL A 203 6.49 -4.43 7.09
N ILE A 204 6.55 -3.29 6.40
CA ILE A 204 5.39 -2.44 6.16
C ILE A 204 4.34 -3.17 5.32
N SER A 205 4.75 -3.82 4.21
CA SER A 205 3.82 -4.55 3.34
C SER A 205 3.14 -5.70 4.10
N LEU A 206 3.90 -6.45 4.90
CA LEU A 206 3.39 -7.51 5.76
C LEU A 206 2.41 -6.96 6.81
N ALA A 207 2.75 -5.84 7.46
CA ALA A 207 1.88 -5.21 8.45
C ALA A 207 0.53 -4.80 7.85
N ILE A 208 0.49 -4.33 6.60
CA ILE A 208 -0.77 -4.00 5.90
C ILE A 208 -1.58 -5.28 5.64
N THR A 209 -0.97 -6.33 5.10
CA THR A 209 -1.66 -7.61 4.85
C THR A 209 -2.23 -8.21 6.12
N GLU A 210 -1.44 -8.25 7.19
CA GLU A 210 -1.87 -8.75 8.51
C GLU A 210 -2.94 -7.86 9.15
N ALA A 211 -2.88 -6.54 8.96
CA ALA A 211 -3.91 -5.63 9.47
C ALA A 211 -5.27 -5.86 8.81
N ILE A 212 -5.31 -6.06 7.48
CA ILE A 212 -6.56 -6.39 6.77
C ILE A 212 -7.12 -7.73 7.25
N LYS A 213 -6.25 -8.72 7.45
CA LYS A 213 -6.64 -10.02 7.99
C LYS A 213 -7.20 -9.92 9.41
N ASP A 214 -6.53 -9.20 10.31
CA ASP A 214 -7.01 -9.00 11.69
C ASP A 214 -8.39 -8.33 11.71
N ILE A 215 -8.67 -7.41 10.78
CA ILE A 215 -10.00 -6.81 10.61
C ILE A 215 -11.01 -7.87 10.14
N CYS A 216 -10.66 -8.68 9.14
CA CYS A 216 -11.51 -9.78 8.69
C CYS A 216 -11.84 -10.75 9.84
N ASP A 217 -10.84 -11.15 10.62
CA ASP A 217 -11.00 -12.06 11.77
C ASP A 217 -11.94 -11.47 12.82
N LYS A 218 -11.71 -10.20 13.19
CA LYS A 218 -12.50 -9.51 14.20
C LYS A 218 -13.97 -9.38 13.79
N GLU A 219 -14.23 -9.10 12.52
CA GLU A 219 -15.57 -8.80 11.99
C GLU A 219 -16.25 -10.04 11.37
N GLY A 220 -15.60 -11.21 11.41
CA GLY A 220 -16.13 -12.46 10.85
C GLY A 220 -16.29 -12.45 9.33
N LEU A 221 -15.40 -11.77 8.62
CA LEU A 221 -15.44 -11.59 7.16
C LEU A 221 -14.59 -12.65 6.46
N PRO A 222 -14.89 -12.98 5.18
CA PRO A 222 -13.98 -13.79 4.39
C PRO A 222 -12.63 -13.07 4.22
N TYR A 223 -11.56 -13.85 4.10
CA TYR A 223 -10.24 -13.30 3.85
C TYR A 223 -10.13 -12.75 2.43
N ILE A 224 -9.69 -11.49 2.33
CA ILE A 224 -9.17 -10.96 1.08
C ILE A 224 -7.76 -11.50 0.88
N ASP A 225 -7.52 -12.14 -0.26
CA ASP A 225 -6.17 -12.60 -0.66
C ASP A 225 -5.31 -11.41 -1.11
N LEU A 226 -4.90 -10.60 -0.13
CA LEU A 226 -4.04 -9.43 -0.32
C LEU A 226 -2.57 -9.87 -0.41
N LYS A 227 -2.07 -9.98 -1.63
CA LYS A 227 -0.72 -10.45 -1.94
C LYS A 227 0.29 -9.30 -1.99
N ILE A 228 1.52 -9.61 -1.63
CA ILE A 228 2.66 -8.72 -1.80
C ILE A 228 3.36 -9.09 -3.11
N LYS A 229 3.32 -8.19 -4.10
CA LYS A 229 4.12 -8.30 -5.31
C LYS A 229 5.43 -7.54 -5.12
N TRP A 230 6.52 -8.28 -5.26
CA TRP A 230 7.84 -7.74 -4.96
C TRP A 230 8.20 -6.55 -5.87
N PRO A 231 8.84 -5.49 -5.32
CA PRO A 231 9.30 -5.35 -3.95
C PRO A 231 8.37 -4.58 -3.00
N ASN A 232 7.30 -3.96 -3.51
CA ASN A 232 6.62 -2.89 -2.77
C ASN A 232 5.15 -2.69 -3.15
N ASP A 233 4.55 -3.60 -3.91
CA ASP A 233 3.18 -3.43 -4.39
C ASP A 233 2.23 -4.44 -3.73
N LEU A 234 0.99 -4.02 -3.52
CA LEU A 234 -0.08 -4.83 -2.94
C LEU A 234 -1.11 -5.15 -4.01
N TYR A 235 -1.54 -6.41 -4.06
CA TYR A 235 -2.36 -6.96 -5.13
C TYR A 235 -3.52 -7.78 -4.60
N VAL A 236 -4.66 -7.67 -5.27
CA VAL A 236 -5.82 -8.56 -5.10
C VAL A 236 -6.25 -8.99 -6.50
N ASN A 237 -6.43 -10.30 -6.73
CA ASN A 237 -6.81 -10.85 -8.04
C ASN A 237 -5.95 -10.32 -9.20
N ASP A 238 -4.63 -10.26 -9.01
CA ASP A 238 -3.64 -9.75 -9.97
C ASP A 238 -3.78 -8.27 -10.37
N LEU A 239 -4.65 -7.53 -9.69
CA LEU A 239 -4.81 -6.09 -9.82
C LEU A 239 -4.16 -5.36 -8.65
N LYS A 240 -3.43 -4.29 -8.96
CA LYS A 240 -2.73 -3.49 -7.95
C LYS A 240 -3.75 -2.68 -7.15
N VAL A 241 -3.76 -2.89 -5.83
CA VAL A 241 -4.60 -2.16 -4.88
C VAL A 241 -3.79 -1.23 -3.98
N GLY A 242 -2.46 -1.36 -3.95
CA GLY A 242 -1.65 -0.52 -3.07
C GLY A 242 -0.17 -0.51 -3.42
N GLY A 243 0.56 0.36 -2.76
CA GLY A 243 2.01 0.44 -2.87
C GLY A 243 2.66 1.09 -1.66
N VAL A 244 3.90 0.69 -1.41
CA VAL A 244 4.77 1.19 -0.36
C VAL A 244 5.94 1.95 -0.99
N LEU A 245 6.32 3.08 -0.40
CA LEU A 245 7.46 3.90 -0.77
C LEU A 245 8.28 4.24 0.48
N CYS A 246 9.50 3.72 0.56
CA CYS A 246 10.44 4.11 1.60
C CYS A 246 11.54 5.00 1.00
N THR A 247 11.73 6.18 1.56
CA THR A 247 12.87 7.06 1.27
C THR A 247 13.63 7.33 2.56
N SER A 248 14.96 7.41 2.50
CA SER A 248 15.77 7.68 3.69
C SER A 248 16.77 8.80 3.47
N THR A 249 17.08 9.49 4.55
CA THR A 249 18.22 10.40 4.64
C THR A 249 19.11 9.97 5.80
N TYR A 250 20.42 10.14 5.68
CA TYR A 250 21.36 9.83 6.75
C TYR A 250 21.79 11.12 7.45
N ARG A 251 21.46 11.26 8.74
CA ARG A 251 21.84 12.42 9.58
C ARG A 251 22.15 11.96 10.99
N LEU A 252 23.14 12.60 11.63
CA LEU A 252 23.51 12.36 13.02
C LEU A 252 23.71 10.86 13.35
N LYS A 253 24.38 10.13 12.45
CA LYS A 253 24.63 8.67 12.54
C LYS A 253 23.38 7.78 12.52
N LYS A 254 22.25 8.31 12.07
CA LYS A 254 20.99 7.56 11.96
C LYS A 254 20.36 7.75 10.58
N PHE A 255 19.61 6.74 10.15
CA PHE A 255 18.78 6.76 8.96
C PHE A 255 17.38 7.24 9.35
N ASN A 256 17.01 8.43 8.89
CA ASN A 256 15.66 8.96 8.98
C ASN A 256 14.88 8.47 7.76
N VAL A 257 13.99 7.51 7.97
CA VAL A 257 13.19 6.86 6.92
C VAL A 257 11.77 7.43 6.93
N THR A 258 11.37 7.98 5.80
CA THR A 258 9.97 8.33 5.52
C THR A 258 9.33 7.17 4.77
N ALA A 259 8.36 6.52 5.40
CA ALA A 259 7.61 5.42 4.83
C ALA A 259 6.21 5.89 4.41
N GLY A 260 5.92 5.87 3.12
CA GLY A 260 4.63 6.22 2.53
C GLY A 260 3.88 5.01 2.00
N ILE A 261 2.57 4.97 2.22
CA ILE A 261 1.67 3.92 1.77
C ILE A 261 0.50 4.59 1.04
N GLY A 262 0.18 4.07 -0.14
CA GLY A 262 -1.07 4.34 -0.84
C GLY A 262 -1.87 3.04 -0.97
N LEU A 263 -3.14 3.06 -0.58
CA LEU A 263 -4.02 1.90 -0.61
C LEU A 263 -5.41 2.30 -1.12
N ASN A 264 -5.91 1.55 -2.09
CA ASN A 264 -7.23 1.70 -2.68
C ASN A 264 -8.26 1.01 -1.80
N VAL A 265 -9.02 1.79 -1.01
CA VAL A 265 -9.96 1.23 -0.02
C VAL A 265 -11.39 1.19 -0.58
N ASP A 266 -11.90 2.35 -1.01
CA ASP A 266 -13.29 2.52 -1.50
C ASP A 266 -13.36 3.44 -2.73
N ASN A 267 -12.30 3.52 -3.54
CA ASN A 267 -12.30 4.34 -4.75
C ASN A 267 -13.04 3.66 -5.91
N ASP A 268 -13.53 4.50 -6.84
CA ASP A 268 -14.17 4.07 -8.08
C ASP A 268 -13.17 3.51 -9.11
N LYS A 269 -13.73 2.92 -10.18
CA LYS A 269 -13.02 2.45 -11.39
C LYS A 269 -12.23 3.60 -12.05
N PRO A 270 -11.10 3.32 -12.73
CA PRO A 270 -10.67 2.01 -13.24
C PRO A 270 -9.85 1.17 -12.28
N SER A 271 -9.46 1.69 -11.12
CA SER A 271 -8.67 0.95 -10.13
C SER A 271 -9.53 0.06 -9.24
N THR A 272 -9.09 -1.18 -8.99
CA THR A 272 -9.69 -2.06 -7.98
C THR A 272 -9.34 -1.57 -6.57
N CYS A 273 -10.27 -1.77 -5.64
CA CYS A 273 -10.14 -1.43 -4.23
C CYS A 273 -10.54 -2.60 -3.31
N LEU A 274 -10.20 -2.47 -2.02
CA LEU A 274 -10.48 -3.52 -1.03
C LEU A 274 -11.98 -3.78 -0.82
N ASN A 275 -12.81 -2.73 -0.83
CA ASN A 275 -14.26 -2.91 -0.64
C ASN A 275 -14.94 -3.58 -1.86
N GLU A 276 -14.46 -3.32 -3.08
CA GLU A 276 -14.90 -4.07 -4.28
C GLU A 276 -14.51 -5.55 -4.13
N ALA A 277 -13.27 -5.83 -3.70
CA ALA A 277 -12.83 -7.21 -3.46
C ALA A 277 -13.67 -7.91 -2.39
N LEU A 278 -13.99 -7.24 -1.27
CA LEU A 278 -14.84 -7.81 -0.22
C LEU A 278 -16.24 -8.14 -0.74
N THR A 279 -16.85 -7.21 -1.49
CA THR A 279 -18.18 -7.37 -2.07
C THR A 279 -18.25 -8.58 -3.02
N ASN A 280 -17.15 -8.85 -3.75
CA ASN A 280 -17.05 -10.01 -4.62
C ASN A 280 -16.93 -11.34 -3.87
N LEU A 281 -16.51 -11.32 -2.59
CA LEU A 281 -16.34 -12.50 -1.75
C LEU A 281 -17.54 -12.78 -0.84
N SER A 282 -18.31 -11.76 -0.48
CA SER A 282 -19.43 -11.88 0.47
C SER A 282 -20.50 -10.82 0.22
N SER A 283 -21.75 -11.16 0.52
CA SER A 283 -22.90 -10.23 0.50
C SER A 283 -23.02 -9.38 1.78
N THR A 284 -21.94 -9.27 2.56
CA THR A 284 -21.89 -8.44 3.77
C THR A 284 -22.07 -6.95 3.44
N PRO A 285 -22.83 -6.19 4.25
CA PRO A 285 -22.88 -4.74 4.12
C PRO A 285 -21.63 -4.04 4.70
N TYR A 286 -20.70 -4.80 5.28
CA TYR A 286 -19.48 -4.26 5.87
C TYR A 286 -18.60 -3.59 4.81
N LYS A 287 -18.03 -2.45 5.17
CA LYS A 287 -16.99 -1.76 4.39
C LYS A 287 -15.79 -1.48 5.27
N PHE A 288 -14.60 -1.76 4.75
CA PHE A 288 -13.37 -1.31 5.36
C PHE A 288 -13.35 0.21 5.47
N ARG A 289 -12.99 0.70 6.65
CA ARG A 289 -12.81 2.13 6.93
C ARG A 289 -11.33 2.47 6.92
N LYS A 290 -10.97 3.62 6.34
CA LYS A 290 -9.58 4.12 6.28
C LYS A 290 -8.96 4.20 7.68
N GLU A 291 -9.75 4.63 8.65
CA GLU A 291 -9.35 4.82 10.05
C GLU A 291 -9.00 3.49 10.73
N ASP A 292 -9.82 2.46 10.53
CA ASP A 292 -9.58 1.13 11.09
C ASP A 292 -8.34 0.50 10.47
N ILE A 293 -8.21 0.56 9.14
CA ILE A 293 -7.03 0.02 8.44
C ILE A 293 -5.77 0.68 8.98
N LEU A 294 -5.75 2.01 9.13
CA LEU A 294 -4.57 2.71 9.61
C LEU A 294 -4.24 2.37 11.06
N ALA A 295 -5.24 2.25 11.94
CA ALA A 295 -5.03 1.89 13.33
C ALA A 295 -4.51 0.44 13.48
N PHE A 296 -5.15 -0.52 12.79
CA PHE A 296 -4.72 -1.91 12.77
C PHE A 296 -3.33 -2.07 12.14
N PHE A 297 -3.03 -1.30 11.09
CA PHE A 297 -1.70 -1.24 10.49
C PHE A 297 -0.66 -0.85 11.54
N PHE A 298 -0.82 0.26 12.26
CA PHE A 298 0.18 0.67 13.25
C PHE A 298 0.29 -0.30 14.42
N ASN A 299 -0.83 -0.83 14.91
CA ASN A 299 -0.85 -1.84 15.98
C ASN A 299 -0.06 -3.10 15.58
N LYS A 300 -0.17 -3.52 14.31
CA LYS A 300 0.59 -4.66 13.78
C LYS A 300 2.04 -4.30 13.46
N PHE A 301 2.25 -3.14 12.83
CA PHE A 301 3.55 -2.66 12.40
C PHE A 301 4.50 -2.48 13.58
N GLU A 302 4.04 -1.92 14.71
CA GLU A 302 4.89 -1.73 15.89
C GLU A 302 5.45 -3.07 16.39
N ARG A 303 4.59 -4.08 16.52
CA ARG A 303 5.01 -5.44 16.91
C ARG A 303 6.00 -6.06 15.92
N LEU A 304 5.71 -5.95 14.62
CA LEU A 304 6.58 -6.50 13.58
C LEU A 304 7.91 -5.73 13.48
N TYR A 305 7.89 -4.42 13.71
CA TYR A 305 9.07 -3.57 13.73
C TYR A 305 9.97 -3.91 14.91
N ASP A 306 9.42 -4.12 16.10
CA ASP A 306 10.20 -4.52 17.28
C ASP A 306 10.90 -5.86 17.04
N VAL A 307 10.18 -6.84 16.47
CA VAL A 307 10.76 -8.13 16.10
C VAL A 307 11.85 -7.93 15.05
N PHE A 308 11.59 -7.13 14.01
CA PHE A 308 12.56 -6.85 12.94
C PHE A 308 13.85 -6.22 13.44
N ILE A 309 13.77 -5.25 14.35
CA ILE A 309 14.96 -4.55 14.87
C ILE A 309 15.73 -5.44 15.86
N ASN A 310 15.05 -6.23 16.70
CA ASN A 310 15.70 -6.99 17.77
C ASN A 310 16.17 -8.39 17.34
N GLN A 311 15.43 -9.05 16.44
CA GLN A 311 15.68 -10.44 16.03
C GLN A 311 16.16 -10.54 14.58
N GLY A 312 16.04 -9.46 13.80
CA GLY A 312 16.21 -9.49 12.35
C GLY A 312 15.01 -10.15 11.66
N ILE A 313 15.05 -10.22 10.33
CA ILE A 313 14.08 -10.95 9.53
C ILE A 313 14.82 -11.98 8.68
N TYR A 314 14.40 -13.24 8.77
CA TYR A 314 14.76 -14.26 7.80
C TYR A 314 13.63 -14.36 6.77
N MET A 315 13.68 -13.58 5.69
CA MET A 315 12.78 -13.76 4.55
C MET A 315 13.48 -14.62 3.52
N PRO A 316 13.17 -15.91 3.32
CA PRO A 316 13.82 -16.68 2.28
C PRO A 316 13.38 -16.14 0.90
N ILE A 317 14.12 -15.15 0.39
CA ILE A 317 14.04 -14.60 -0.97
C ILE A 317 14.15 -15.73 -2.01
N GLN A 318 14.82 -16.84 -1.67
CA GLN A 318 14.91 -18.05 -2.51
C GLN A 318 13.57 -18.80 -2.63
N CYS A 319 12.59 -18.54 -1.77
CA CYS A 319 11.24 -19.11 -1.83
C CYS A 319 10.24 -18.21 -2.56
N LEU A 320 10.65 -17.05 -3.10
CA LEU A 320 9.79 -16.27 -3.96
C LEU A 320 9.44 -17.10 -5.20
N PRO A 321 8.16 -17.33 -5.51
CA PRO A 321 7.79 -17.99 -6.76
C PRO A 321 8.28 -17.17 -7.95
N HIS A 322 8.34 -17.77 -9.14
CA HIS A 322 8.87 -17.10 -10.35
C HIS A 322 8.19 -15.75 -10.66
N ASP A 323 6.93 -15.57 -10.25
CA ASP A 323 6.15 -14.34 -10.42
C ASP A 323 6.44 -13.25 -9.37
N LYS A 324 7.27 -13.57 -8.36
CA LYS A 324 7.65 -12.74 -7.21
C LYS A 324 6.46 -12.26 -6.38
N THR A 325 5.41 -13.08 -6.30
CA THR A 325 4.23 -12.81 -5.49
C THR A 325 4.26 -13.65 -4.22
N LEU A 326 4.07 -13.03 -3.05
CA LEU A 326 3.87 -13.74 -1.78
C LEU A 326 2.40 -13.65 -1.38
N SER A 327 1.75 -14.80 -1.25
CA SER A 327 0.45 -14.91 -0.58
C SER A 327 0.63 -15.04 0.93
N HIS A 328 -0.45 -14.75 1.67
CA HIS A 328 -0.50 -14.94 3.12
C HIS A 328 -0.12 -16.37 3.56
N THR A 329 -0.49 -17.40 2.78
CA THR A 329 -0.12 -18.80 3.04
C THR A 329 1.38 -19.09 3.01
N CYS A 330 2.19 -18.25 2.36
CA CYS A 330 3.65 -18.38 2.34
C CYS A 330 4.33 -17.62 3.50
N LEU A 331 3.60 -16.74 4.19
CA LEU A 331 4.10 -15.92 5.30
C LEU A 331 3.78 -16.62 6.65
N ASN A 332 4.32 -17.81 6.86
CA ASN A 332 4.38 -18.35 8.23
C ASN A 332 5.43 -17.56 9.02
N LEU A 333 4.97 -16.54 9.75
CA LEU A 333 5.78 -15.71 10.66
C LEU A 333 6.65 -16.56 11.61
N GLU A 334 6.18 -17.72 12.05
CA GLU A 334 6.98 -18.64 12.89
C GLU A 334 8.24 -19.18 12.19
N LEU A 335 8.24 -19.34 10.86
CA LEU A 335 9.42 -19.80 10.10
C LEU A 335 10.39 -18.67 9.76
N LEU A 336 9.90 -17.42 9.71
CA LEU A 336 10.70 -16.22 9.37
C LEU A 336 11.49 -15.66 10.57
N LEU A 337 11.14 -16.09 11.79
CA LEU A 337 11.67 -15.54 13.06
C LEU A 337 12.60 -16.49 13.82
N GLN A 338 12.74 -17.75 13.38
CA GLN A 338 13.44 -18.80 14.14
C GLN A 338 14.92 -19.02 13.79
N SER A 339 15.57 -18.21 12.93
CA SER A 339 16.97 -18.46 12.56
C SER A 339 17.93 -17.31 12.87
N ASN A 340 19.03 -17.65 13.56
CA ASN A 340 20.08 -16.75 14.02
C ASN A 340 20.67 -15.86 12.90
N LEU A 341 21.10 -14.67 13.30
CA LEU A 341 21.71 -13.55 12.53
C LEU A 341 22.69 -13.91 11.39
N THR A 342 23.29 -15.10 11.39
CA THR A 342 24.29 -15.52 10.41
C THR A 342 23.74 -15.59 8.97
N ASN A 343 22.43 -15.80 8.80
CA ASN A 343 21.84 -16.03 7.47
C ASN A 343 21.43 -14.75 6.71
N ALA A 344 21.24 -13.62 7.40
CA ALA A 344 20.79 -12.38 6.76
C ALA A 344 21.86 -11.74 5.83
N LEU A 345 23.15 -11.93 6.14
CA LEU A 345 24.27 -11.46 5.32
C LEU A 345 24.44 -12.27 4.02
N GLU A 346 24.28 -13.59 4.07
CA GLU A 346 24.29 -14.45 2.87
C GLU A 346 23.16 -14.09 1.90
N MET A 347 22.04 -13.64 2.43
CA MET A 347 20.87 -13.26 1.67
C MET A 347 21.01 -11.94 0.89
N VAL A 348 21.58 -10.90 1.50
CA VAL A 348 21.89 -9.64 0.81
C VAL A 348 22.96 -9.87 -0.27
N LEU A 349 23.95 -10.72 0.00
CA LEU A 349 24.97 -11.12 -0.98
C LEU A 349 24.38 -11.92 -2.15
N ASN A 350 23.40 -12.79 -1.88
CA ASN A 350 22.69 -13.53 -2.93
C ASN A 350 21.72 -12.66 -3.73
N TYR A 351 21.14 -11.62 -3.12
CA TYR A 351 20.31 -10.65 -3.83
C TYR A 351 21.11 -9.84 -4.87
N GLU A 352 22.33 -9.40 -4.55
CA GLU A 352 23.20 -8.74 -5.52
C GLU A 352 23.61 -9.67 -6.68
N LYS A 353 23.82 -10.96 -6.41
CA LYS A 353 24.01 -11.98 -7.46
C LYS A 353 22.76 -12.17 -8.33
N PHE A 354 21.56 -12.19 -7.75
CA PHE A 354 20.31 -12.34 -8.48
C PHE A 354 20.00 -11.14 -9.38
N LYS A 355 20.35 -9.93 -8.93
CA LYS A 355 20.22 -8.68 -9.70
C LYS A 355 21.07 -8.67 -10.97
N GLN A 356 22.22 -9.35 -10.95
CA GLN A 356 23.09 -9.54 -12.12
C GLN A 356 22.54 -10.56 -13.13
N GLN A 357 21.57 -11.38 -12.75
CA GLN A 357 21.01 -12.46 -13.58
C GLN A 357 19.62 -12.15 -14.18
N ALA A 358 18.98 -11.03 -13.81
CA ALA A 358 17.69 -10.65 -14.37
C ALA A 358 17.85 -10.12 -15.81
N PRO A 359 17.14 -10.68 -16.82
CA PRO A 359 17.20 -10.16 -18.18
C PRO A 359 16.66 -8.73 -18.25
N SER A 360 17.36 -7.85 -18.97
CA SER A 360 16.90 -6.50 -19.26
C SER A 360 15.65 -6.55 -20.13
N THR A 361 14.47 -6.40 -19.54
CA THR A 361 13.23 -6.25 -20.31
C THR A 361 13.25 -4.88 -21.00
N LYS A 362 13.41 -4.90 -22.33
CA LYS A 362 13.19 -3.74 -23.19
C LYS A 362 11.75 -3.26 -23.01
N ARG A 363 11.60 -1.97 -22.75
CA ARG A 363 10.32 -1.26 -22.71
C ARG A 363 9.66 -1.35 -24.09
N ILE A 364 8.37 -1.71 -24.11
CA ILE A 364 7.42 -1.27 -25.12
C ILE A 364 6.48 -0.30 -24.41
#